data_AF-A0A357LJ40-F1
#
_entry.id   AF-A0A357LJ40-F1
#
_cell.length_a   1.000
_cell.length_b   1.000
_cell.length_c   1.000
_cell.angle_alpha   90.00
_cell.angle_beta   90.00
_cell.angle_gamma   90.00
#
_symmetry.space_group_name_H-M   'P 1'
#
loop_
_entity.id
_entity.type
_entity.pdbx_description
1 polymer ?
#
loop_
_entity_poly.entity_id
_entity_poly.type
_entity_poly.pdbx_seq_one_letter_code
_entity_poly.pdbx_strand_id
1 'polypeptide(L)' 'IRGPEERDWAAGYYYVLFEDPDGIRFEVNFIPGAGLLKKGEGFGSSEDYIRVDGQDMKKPANSKP' A
#
# COMPACT_ATOMS: atom_id res chain seq x y z
N ILE A 1 1.46 11.62 -15.75
CA ILE A 1 0.39 10.98 -14.95
C ILE A 1 -0.56 10.27 -15.90
N ARG A 2 -0.81 8.97 -15.71
CA ARG A 2 -1.91 8.26 -16.39
C ARG A 2 -3.09 8.18 -15.42
N GLY A 3 -4.28 8.59 -15.89
CA GLY A 3 -5.51 8.58 -15.09
C GLY A 3 -6.01 7.17 -14.78
N PRO A 4 -7.09 7.03 -14.00
CA PRO A 4 -7.66 5.73 -13.64
C PRO A 4 -8.03 4.91 -14.88
N GLU A 5 -7.57 3.67 -14.93
CA GLU A 5 -7.95 2.70 -15.97
C GLU A 5 -8.60 1.46 -15.32
N GLU A 6 -9.81 1.14 -15.77
CA GLU A 6 -10.53 -0.08 -15.39
C GLU A 6 -10.11 -1.26 -16.27
N ARG A 7 -10.11 -2.46 -15.71
CA ARG A 7 -9.74 -3.69 -16.44
C ARG A 7 -10.77 -4.79 -16.19
N ASP A 8 -11.09 -5.55 -17.23
CA ASP A 8 -12.16 -6.56 -17.21
C ASP A 8 -11.89 -7.79 -16.33
N TRP A 9 -10.65 -7.96 -15.84
CA TRP A 9 -10.27 -9.13 -15.04
C TRP A 9 -10.72 -9.04 -13.57
N ALA A 10 -11.16 -7.87 -13.09
CA ALA A 10 -11.71 -7.68 -11.75
C ALA A 10 -12.73 -6.52 -11.70
N ALA A 11 -13.96 -6.81 -11.28
CA ALA A 11 -15.02 -5.82 -11.21
C ALA A 11 -14.69 -4.71 -10.18
N GLY A 12 -14.75 -3.45 -10.60
CA GLY A 12 -14.48 -2.27 -9.77
C GLY A 12 -12.99 -2.02 -9.48
N TYR A 13 -12.09 -2.77 -10.11
CA TYR A 13 -10.65 -2.51 -10.09
C TYR A 13 -10.31 -1.26 -10.90
N TYR A 14 -9.47 -0.40 -10.35
CA TYR A 14 -8.79 0.63 -11.14
C TYR A 14 -7.37 0.84 -10.64
N TYR A 15 -6.51 1.36 -11.52
CA TYR A 15 -5.14 1.71 -11.15
C TYR A 15 -4.76 3.10 -11.66
N VAL A 16 -3.84 3.75 -10.94
CA VAL A 16 -3.21 5.02 -11.33
C VAL A 16 -1.71 4.81 -11.41
N LEU A 17 -1.10 5.22 -12.52
CA LEU A 17 0.33 5.14 -12.74
C LEU A 17 0.91 6.56 -12.88
N PHE A 18 1.89 6.88 -12.04
CA PHE A 18 2.65 8.12 -12.15
C PHE A 18 4.13 7.90 -11.87
N GLU A 19 4.93 8.82 -12.38
CA GLU A 19 6.38 8.86 -12.21
C GLU A 19 6.68 10.16 -11.46
N ASP A 20 7.49 10.08 -10.39
CA ASP A 20 7.94 11.27 -9.68
C ASP A 20 9.10 11.96 -10.43
N PRO A 21 9.52 13.17 -10.04
CA PRO A 21 10.61 13.88 -10.69
C PRO A 21 11.97 13.15 -10.63
N ASP A 22 12.14 12.21 -9.71
CA ASP A 22 13.35 11.42 -9.54
C ASP A 22 13.34 10.15 -10.43
N GLY A 23 12.27 9.93 -11.19
CA GLY A 23 12.10 8.80 -12.11
C GLY A 23 11.54 7.53 -11.45
N ILE A 24 11.08 7.61 -10.20
CA ILE A 24 10.46 6.49 -9.49
C ILE A 24 9.03 6.32 -9.99
N ARG A 25 8.70 5.09 -10.41
CA ARG A 25 7.35 4.73 -10.85
C ARG A 25 6.51 4.17 -9.73
N PHE A 26 5.34 4.77 -9.54
CA PHE A 26 4.32 4.32 -8.60
C PHE A 26 3.11 3.81 -9.38
N GLU A 27 2.73 2.57 -9.09
CA GLU A 27 1.46 1.98 -9.51
C GLU A 27 0.57 1.84 -8.27
N VAL A 28 -0.55 2.54 -8.25
CA VAL A 28 -1.51 2.51 -7.16
C VAL A 28 -2.74 1.77 -7.63
N ASN A 29 -3.00 0.61 -7.01
CA ASN A 29 -4.11 -0.28 -7.37
C ASN A 29 -5.23 -0.20 -6.33
N PHE A 30 -6.46 0.05 -6.78
CA PHE A 30 -7.65 -0.08 -5.95
C PHE A 30 -8.29 -1.45 -6.19
N ILE A 31 -8.36 -2.25 -5.13
CA ILE A 31 -9.03 -3.55 -5.14
C ILE A 31 -10.25 -3.46 -4.22
N PRO A 32 -11.48 -3.49 -4.76
CA PRO A 32 -12.68 -3.50 -3.94
C PRO A 32 -12.65 -4.68 -2.98
N GLY A 33 -12.97 -4.43 -1.70
CA GLY A 33 -13.02 -5.53 -0.75
C GLY A 33 -11.66 -5.95 -0.17
N ALA A 34 -10.55 -5.24 -0.45
CA ALA A 34 -9.25 -5.50 0.17
C ALA A 34 -8.51 -4.20 0.54
N GLY A 35 -7.41 -4.33 1.30
CA GLY A 35 -6.55 -3.21 1.68
C GLY A 35 -7.12 -2.33 2.80
N LEU A 36 -6.62 -1.10 2.87
CA LEU A 36 -6.78 -0.21 4.03
C LEU A 36 -7.90 0.83 3.88
N LEU A 37 -8.57 0.86 2.73
CA LEU A 37 -9.57 1.88 2.41
C LEU A 37 -10.97 1.53 2.93
N LYS A 38 -11.14 0.35 3.54
CA LYS A 38 -12.40 0.00 4.20
C LYS A 38 -12.49 0.63 5.58
N LYS A 39 -13.73 0.88 6.01
CA LYS A 39 -14.01 1.35 7.36
C LYS A 39 -13.51 0.33 8.39
N GLY A 40 -12.77 0.82 9.39
CA GLY A 40 -12.25 0.01 10.50
C GLY A 40 -10.90 -0.64 10.22
N GLU A 41 -10.36 -0.52 9.01
CA GLU A 41 -8.98 -0.90 8.73
C GLU A 41 -8.02 0.15 9.27
N GLY A 42 -6.91 -0.29 9.84
CA GLY A 42 -5.83 0.57 10.32
C GLY A 42 -4.57 0.30 9.51
N PHE A 43 -3.88 1.35 9.11
CA PHE A 43 -2.49 1.20 8.73
C PHE A 43 -1.65 1.12 9.99
N GLY A 44 -0.69 0.19 10.05
CA GLY A 44 0.23 0.06 11.18
C GLY A 44 1.01 1.34 11.44
N SER A 45 1.72 1.38 12.56
CA SER A 45 2.65 2.45 12.90
C SER A 45 3.93 2.37 12.07
N SER A 46 4.71 3.45 11.97
CA SER A 46 6.01 3.39 11.26
C SER A 46 6.96 2.37 11.88
N GLU A 47 6.81 2.11 13.19
CA GLU A 47 7.56 1.13 13.96
C GLU A 47 7.35 -0.31 13.47
N ASP A 48 6.18 -0.60 12.87
CA ASP A 48 5.85 -1.91 12.34
C ASP A 48 6.58 -2.23 11.02
N TYR A 49 7.22 -1.23 10.40
CA TYR A 49 7.86 -1.33 9.08
C TYR A 49 9.35 -0.95 9.10
N ILE A 50 9.99 -0.88 10.26
CA ILE A 50 11.42 -0.56 10.36
C ILE A 50 12.27 -1.73 9.86
N ARG A 51 13.14 -1.45 8.88
CA ARG A 51 14.13 -2.40 8.37
C ARG A 51 15.55 -1.96 8.73
N VAL A 52 16.33 -2.89 9.27
CA VAL A 52 17.76 -2.72 9.58
C VAL A 52 18.53 -3.82 8.86
N ASP A 53 19.57 -3.44 8.11
CA ASP A 53 20.39 -4.35 7.30
C ASP A 53 19.56 -5.29 6.40
N GLY A 54 18.47 -4.76 5.83
CA GLY A 54 17.58 -5.48 4.93
C GLY A 54 16.60 -6.44 5.61
N GLN A 55 16.53 -6.48 6.94
CA GLN A 55 15.60 -7.34 7.69
C GLN A 55 14.58 -6.51 8.47
N ASP A 56 13.33 -6.99 8.52
CA ASP A 56 12.29 -6.36 9.34
C ASP A 56 12.61 -6.55 10.83
N MET A 57 12.56 -5.46 11.59
CA MET A 57 12.73 -5.54 13.04
C MET A 57 11.52 -6.23 13.66
N LYS A 58 11.74 -7.36 14.33
CA LYS A 58 10.67 -8.01 15.11
C LYS A 58 10.32 -7.13 16.31
N LYS A 59 9.07 -6.69 16.35
CA LYS A 59 8.50 -6.00 17.52
C LYS A 59 8.63 -6.91 18.77
N PRO A 60 9.07 -6.41 19.93
CA PRO A 60 8.95 -7.17 21.17
C PRO A 60 7.45 -7.38 21.48
N ALA A 61 7.09 -8.61 21.84
CA ALA A 61 5.71 -9.12 21.95
C ALA A 61 4.76 -8.33 22.88
N ASN A 62 5.25 -7.33 23.61
CA ASN A 62 4.51 -6.54 24.60
C ASN A 62 4.21 -5.09 24.22
N SER A 63 4.56 -4.66 23.00
CA SER A 63 4.16 -3.32 22.53
C SER A 63 2.76 -3.41 21.92
N LYS A 64 1.78 -3.24 22.81
CA LYS A 64 0.35 -3.17 22.49
C LYS A 64 0.09 -2.14 21.38
N PRO A 65 -0.90 -2.37 20.48
CA PRO A 65 -1.40 -1.34 19.58
C PRO A 65 -2.01 -0.15 20.34
#